data_AF-G0MSY1-F1
#
_entry.id   AF-G0MSY1-F1
#
_cell.length_a   1.000
_cell.length_b   1.000
_cell.length_c   1.000
_cell.angle_alpha   90.00
_cell.angle_beta   90.00
_cell.angle_gamma   90.00
#
_symmetry.space_group_name_H-M   'P 1'
#
loop_
_entity.id
_entity.type
_entity.pdbx_description
1 polymer ?
#
loop_
_entity_poly.entity_id
_entity_poly.type
_entity_poly.pdbx_seq_one_letter_code
_entity_poly.pdbx_strand_id
1 'polypeptide(L)'
;MEATRNETKPVWVYIIFRKNHCSGHEKMTVNISFDGPIFWKRQVAYIYCCSCHFDEHEGPLMAILEKFEQRVERVCLVDKPVDYPFLPDTLFSYMANKMPKLQFIYLRELDLEKINRGTVVELANHPNLKKVIVHLCRNYEVLEDFRNLPQLLVVKGEIMGLKAMLGDFEEEIAKSTASSSAQSSEKSSHSPVPVNNGY
;
A
#
# COMPACT_ATOMS: atom_id res chain seq x y z
N MET A 1 14.24 -14.82 7.55
CA MET A 1 14.06 -15.71 6.38
C MET A 1 15.08 -15.34 5.33
N GLU A 2 16.11 -16.17 5.17
CA GLU A 2 17.08 -16.03 4.09
C GLU A 2 16.38 -16.40 2.78
N ALA A 3 16.19 -15.42 1.90
CA ALA A 3 15.89 -15.70 0.50
C ALA A 3 17.12 -16.41 -0.08
N THR A 4 17.01 -17.73 -0.23
CA THR A 4 18.05 -18.61 -0.76
C THR A 4 18.60 -18.05 -2.07
N ARG A 5 19.93 -17.93 -2.15
CA ARG A 5 20.76 -17.32 -3.22
C ARG A 5 20.55 -17.84 -4.66
N ASN A 6 19.55 -18.69 -4.91
CA ASN A 6 19.23 -19.29 -6.22
C ASN A 6 17.81 -18.99 -6.73
N GLU A 7 17.03 -18.13 -6.08
CA GLU A 7 15.68 -17.81 -6.57
C GLU A 7 15.75 -16.88 -7.80
N THR A 8 15.43 -17.43 -8.99
CA THR A 8 15.46 -16.70 -10.27
C THR A 8 14.11 -16.15 -10.69
N LYS A 9 13.04 -16.48 -9.97
CA LYS A 9 11.67 -16.08 -10.33
C LYS A 9 11.53 -14.56 -10.30
N PRO A 10 10.76 -13.97 -11.24
CA PRO A 10 10.38 -12.57 -11.17
C PRO A 10 9.66 -12.21 -9.87
N VAL A 11 9.82 -10.97 -9.44
CA VAL A 11 9.21 -10.43 -8.21
C VAL A 11 8.23 -9.31 -8.54
N TRP A 12 7.06 -9.37 -7.92
CA TRP A 12 6.14 -8.25 -7.85
C TRP A 12 6.17 -7.68 -6.45
N VAL A 13 6.40 -6.39 -6.33
CA VAL A 13 6.49 -5.70 -5.04
C VAL A 13 5.24 -4.86 -4.84
N TYR A 14 4.58 -5.05 -3.71
CA TYR A 14 3.47 -4.24 -3.22
C TYR A 14 3.93 -3.53 -1.96
N ILE A 15 4.11 -2.21 -2.05
CA ILE A 15 4.38 -1.36 -0.90
C ILE A 15 3.06 -0.71 -0.51
N ILE A 16 2.57 -1.07 0.67
CA ILE A 16 1.26 -0.69 1.19
C ILE A 16 1.50 0.22 2.39
N PHE A 17 1.23 1.50 2.18
CA PHE A 17 1.31 2.53 3.20
C PHE A 17 0.03 2.54 4.01
N ARG A 18 0.17 2.49 5.33
CA ARG A 18 -0.95 2.51 6.28
C ARG A 18 -0.92 3.78 7.10
N LYS A 19 -2.10 4.37 7.33
CA LYS A 19 -2.27 5.32 8.42
C LYS A 19 -2.41 4.56 9.72
N ASN A 20 -1.36 4.55 10.53
CA ASN A 20 -1.46 4.07 11.91
C ASN A 20 -1.26 5.25 12.86
N HIS A 21 -2.34 5.65 13.55
CA HIS A 21 -2.29 6.58 14.68
C HIS A 21 -1.97 5.87 16.02
N CYS A 22 -1.57 4.59 15.96
CA CYS A 22 -1.38 3.74 17.14
C CYS A 22 0.10 3.36 17.29
N SER A 23 0.59 3.31 18.54
CA SER A 23 1.96 2.93 18.92
C SER A 23 2.45 1.65 18.22
N GLY A 24 3.68 1.67 17.69
CA GLY A 24 4.33 0.50 17.05
C GLY A 24 4.36 0.51 15.52
N HIS A 25 3.86 1.57 14.89
CA HIS A 25 3.86 1.76 13.43
C HIS A 25 5.24 2.04 12.80
N GLU A 26 6.28 2.17 13.63
CA GLU A 26 7.70 2.22 13.25
C GLU A 26 8.21 0.91 12.62
N LYS A 27 7.52 -0.21 12.86
CA LYS A 27 7.96 -1.51 12.36
C LYS A 27 7.41 -1.78 10.96
N MET A 28 8.32 -1.81 9.98
CA MET A 28 8.01 -2.30 8.64
C MET A 28 7.89 -3.83 8.64
N THR A 29 6.85 -4.37 8.01
CA THR A 29 6.61 -5.81 7.90
C THR A 29 6.73 -6.24 6.44
N VAL A 30 7.39 -7.37 6.19
CA VAL A 30 7.52 -7.94 4.84
C VAL A 30 7.00 -9.37 4.81
N ASN A 31 5.99 -9.61 3.97
CA ASN A 31 5.44 -10.92 3.72
C ASN A 31 5.74 -11.33 2.28
N ILE A 32 6.40 -12.47 2.14
CA ILE A 32 6.70 -13.05 0.84
C ILE A 32 5.69 -14.16 0.57
N SER A 33 4.93 -14.01 -0.51
CA SER A 33 4.00 -15.03 -1.00
C SER A 33 4.56 -15.68 -2.26
N PHE A 34 4.43 -17.00 -2.29
CA PHE A 34 4.62 -17.84 -3.48
C PHE A 34 3.28 -18.40 -3.98
N ASP A 35 2.19 -18.13 -3.27
CA ASP A 35 0.86 -18.76 -3.40
C ASP A 35 -0.02 -18.00 -4.40
N GLY A 36 0.52 -17.75 -5.59
CA GLY A 36 -0.31 -17.37 -6.71
C GLY A 36 -1.19 -18.54 -7.19
N PRO A 37 -2.24 -18.29 -8.00
CA PRO A 37 -2.87 -19.32 -8.81
C PRO A 37 -1.81 -20.24 -9.44
N ILE A 38 -2.10 -21.54 -9.56
CA ILE A 38 -1.16 -22.63 -9.91
C ILE A 38 -0.20 -22.35 -11.11
N PHE A 39 -0.53 -21.37 -11.96
CA PHE A 39 0.26 -20.94 -13.12
C PHE A 39 1.18 -19.73 -12.87
N TRP A 40 1.21 -19.16 -11.66
CA TRP A 40 2.05 -18.02 -11.32
C TRP A 40 3.49 -18.46 -11.03
N LYS A 41 4.35 -18.34 -12.03
CA LYS A 41 5.81 -18.51 -11.89
C LYS A 41 6.48 -17.23 -11.36
N ARG A 42 5.93 -16.63 -10.30
CA ARG A 42 6.42 -15.36 -9.74
C ARG A 42 6.31 -15.33 -8.22
N GLN A 43 7.18 -14.55 -7.60
CA GLN A 43 7.16 -14.23 -6.18
C GLN A 43 6.43 -12.90 -5.98
N VAL A 44 5.67 -12.76 -4.90
CA VAL A 44 5.04 -11.49 -4.51
C VAL A 44 5.58 -11.06 -3.16
N ALA A 45 6.13 -9.86 -3.07
CA ALA A 45 6.60 -9.25 -1.84
C ALA A 45 5.61 -8.16 -1.41
N TYR A 46 4.93 -8.37 -0.29
CA TYR A 46 4.10 -7.36 0.36
C TYR A 46 4.92 -6.69 1.45
N ILE A 47 5.12 -5.39 1.34
CA ILE A 47 5.85 -4.55 2.27
C ILE A 47 4.86 -3.57 2.87
N TYR A 48 4.75 -3.57 4.20
CA TYR A 48 3.84 -2.71 4.93
C TYR A 48 4.64 -1.75 5.81
N CYS A 49 4.47 -0.46 5.60
CA CYS A 49 5.03 0.60 6.44
C CYS A 49 3.99 1.72 6.60
N CYS A 50 4.22 2.67 7.50
CA CYS A 50 3.30 3.78 7.66
C CYS A 50 3.73 4.99 6.80
N SER A 51 2.78 5.86 6.46
CA SER A 51 3.07 7.10 5.73
C SER A 51 3.51 8.26 6.63
N CYS A 52 3.15 8.27 7.92
CA CYS A 52 3.31 9.41 8.83
C CYS A 52 4.76 9.83 9.12
N HIS A 53 5.73 8.93 8.99
CA HIS A 53 7.16 9.22 9.19
C HIS A 53 8.02 8.45 8.20
N PHE A 54 7.62 8.51 6.92
CA PHE A 54 8.27 7.75 5.86
C PHE A 54 9.79 8.01 5.73
N ASP A 55 10.28 9.18 6.12
CA ASP A 55 11.72 9.47 6.12
C ASP A 55 12.52 8.46 6.97
N GLU A 56 11.94 7.95 8.07
CA GLU A 56 12.54 6.90 8.90
C GLU A 56 12.42 5.51 8.26
N HIS A 57 11.41 5.32 7.40
CA HIS A 57 11.16 4.07 6.68
C HIS A 57 11.91 3.95 5.36
N GLU A 58 12.34 5.06 4.76
CA GLU A 58 12.96 5.05 3.43
C GLU A 58 14.21 4.16 3.42
N GLY A 59 15.16 4.39 4.32
CA GLY A 59 16.38 3.59 4.41
C GLY A 59 16.12 2.08 4.56
N PRO A 60 15.32 1.65 5.55
CA PRO A 60 14.89 0.26 5.70
C PRO A 60 14.18 -0.29 4.45
N LEU A 61 13.33 0.50 3.79
CA LEU A 61 12.65 0.09 2.57
C LEU A 61 13.65 -0.17 1.44
N MET A 62 14.60 0.73 1.21
CA MET A 62 15.62 0.56 0.18
C MET A 62 16.46 -0.70 0.40
N ALA A 63 16.88 -0.96 1.65
CA ALA A 63 17.63 -2.15 2.01
C ALA A 63 16.83 -3.45 1.78
N ILE A 64 15.49 -3.38 1.78
CA ILE A 64 14.62 -4.49 1.44
C ILE A 64 14.51 -4.63 -0.08
N LEU A 65 14.27 -3.53 -0.81
CA LEU A 65 14.18 -3.53 -2.27
C LEU A 65 15.44 -4.06 -2.95
N GLU A 66 16.62 -3.72 -2.42
CA GLU A 66 17.93 -4.17 -2.93
C GLU A 66 18.04 -5.69 -3.01
N LYS A 67 17.33 -6.44 -2.14
CA LYS A 67 17.34 -7.91 -2.15
C LYS A 67 16.68 -8.53 -3.37
N PHE A 68 15.87 -7.77 -4.10
CA PHE A 68 15.11 -8.27 -5.24
C PHE A 68 15.18 -7.38 -6.49
N GLU A 69 15.82 -6.22 -6.43
CA GLU A 69 15.87 -5.21 -7.51
C GLU A 69 16.15 -5.80 -8.92
N GLN A 70 17.04 -6.79 -9.02
CA GLN A 70 17.44 -7.45 -10.28
C GLN A 70 16.35 -8.37 -10.88
N ARG A 71 15.26 -8.59 -10.15
CA ARG A 71 14.14 -9.47 -10.52
C ARG A 71 12.78 -8.77 -10.46
N VAL A 72 12.72 -7.52 -10.01
CA VAL A 72 11.45 -6.80 -9.93
C VAL A 72 10.94 -6.49 -11.33
N GLU A 73 9.73 -6.97 -11.64
CA GLU A 73 9.03 -6.65 -12.88
C GLU A 73 7.86 -5.70 -12.67
N ARG A 74 7.35 -5.62 -11.44
CA ARG A 74 6.20 -4.78 -11.09
C ARG A 74 6.39 -4.18 -9.71
N VAL A 75 6.14 -2.89 -9.61
CA VAL A 75 5.99 -2.18 -8.33
C VAL A 75 4.58 -1.63 -8.24
N CYS A 76 3.94 -1.84 -7.10
CA CYS A 76 2.66 -1.27 -6.72
C CYS A 76 2.85 -0.46 -5.45
N LEU A 77 2.65 0.85 -5.52
CA LEU A 77 2.67 1.76 -4.38
C LEU A 77 1.22 2.15 -4.07
N VAL A 78 0.78 1.89 -2.85
CA VAL A 78 -0.61 2.11 -2.44
C VAL A 78 -0.63 2.81 -1.10
N ASP A 79 -1.18 4.00 -1.03
CA ASP A 79 -1.55 4.68 0.22
C ASP A 79 -3.07 4.84 0.26
N LYS A 80 -3.69 4.79 1.44
CA LYS A 80 -5.14 5.01 1.56
C LYS A 80 -5.51 5.54 2.95
N PRO A 81 -6.22 6.68 3.03
CA PRO A 81 -6.51 7.66 1.97
C PRO A 81 -5.33 8.60 1.68
N VAL A 82 -5.37 9.29 0.51
CA VAL A 82 -4.39 10.32 0.12
C VAL A 82 -4.55 11.58 0.98
N ASP A 83 -3.58 11.86 1.84
CA ASP A 83 -3.63 13.06 2.68
C ASP A 83 -2.63 14.13 2.28
N TYR A 84 -1.38 13.75 2.04
CA TYR A 84 -0.26 14.67 1.82
C TYR A 84 0.89 14.01 1.03
N PRO A 85 1.78 14.79 0.42
CA PRO A 85 2.94 14.25 -0.30
C PRO A 85 4.03 13.78 0.65
N PHE A 86 4.09 12.48 0.91
CA PHE A 86 5.14 11.89 1.77
C PHE A 86 6.24 11.20 0.97
N LEU A 87 5.92 10.61 -0.19
CA LEU A 87 6.89 9.85 -0.97
C LEU A 87 7.95 10.76 -1.60
N PRO A 88 9.24 10.52 -1.35
CA PRO A 88 10.30 11.29 -1.97
C PRO A 88 10.58 10.81 -3.40
N ASP A 89 11.12 11.73 -4.21
CA ASP A 89 11.56 11.46 -5.58
C ASP A 89 12.60 10.34 -5.68
N THR A 90 13.42 10.17 -4.64
CA THR A 90 14.46 9.16 -4.51
C THR A 90 13.95 7.73 -4.70
N LEU A 91 12.73 7.42 -4.24
CA LEU A 91 12.11 6.11 -4.47
C LEU A 91 11.80 5.87 -5.95
N PHE A 92 11.33 6.91 -6.65
CA PHE A 92 11.04 6.82 -8.08
C PHE A 92 12.31 6.74 -8.92
N SER A 93 13.34 7.54 -8.58
CA SER A 93 14.65 7.46 -9.22
C SER A 93 15.33 6.11 -8.95
N TYR A 94 15.18 5.55 -7.75
CA TYR A 94 15.67 4.19 -7.47
C TYR A 94 15.00 3.14 -8.36
N MET A 95 13.67 3.19 -8.51
CA MET A 95 12.95 2.30 -9.44
C MET A 95 13.44 2.44 -10.88
N ALA A 96 13.65 3.68 -11.35
CA ALA A 96 14.12 3.96 -12.71
C ALA A 96 15.55 3.47 -12.96
N ASN A 97 16.44 3.52 -11.96
CA ASN A 97 17.86 3.28 -12.19
C ASN A 97 18.38 1.93 -11.68
N LYS A 98 17.68 1.29 -10.73
CA LYS A 98 18.16 0.07 -10.05
C LYS A 98 17.36 -1.18 -10.34
N MET A 99 16.18 -1.07 -10.97
CA MET A 99 15.32 -2.21 -11.29
C MET A 99 15.30 -2.51 -12.79
N PRO A 100 16.35 -3.12 -13.37
CA PRO A 100 16.52 -3.22 -14.82
C PRO A 100 15.40 -4.01 -15.53
N LYS A 101 14.66 -4.85 -14.81
CA LYS A 101 13.55 -5.66 -15.34
C LYS A 101 12.17 -5.04 -15.10
N LEU A 102 12.10 -3.83 -14.53
CA LEU A 102 10.84 -3.17 -14.21
C LEU A 102 10.03 -2.91 -15.48
N GLN A 103 8.79 -3.42 -15.49
CA GLN A 103 7.86 -3.32 -16.62
C GLN A 103 6.61 -2.51 -16.26
N PHE A 104 6.17 -2.56 -15.00
CA PHE A 104 4.92 -1.95 -14.56
C PHE A 104 5.11 -1.18 -13.26
N ILE A 105 4.67 0.08 -13.27
CA ILE A 105 4.51 0.88 -12.05
C ILE A 105 3.03 1.16 -11.90
N TYR A 106 2.48 0.80 -10.74
CA TYR A 106 1.10 1.09 -10.37
C TYR A 106 1.09 1.94 -9.11
N LEU A 107 0.53 3.13 -9.22
CA LEU A 107 0.43 4.12 -8.16
C LEU A 107 -1.05 4.28 -7.85
N ARG A 108 -1.45 4.06 -6.60
CA ARG A 108 -2.84 4.21 -6.19
C ARG A 108 -2.96 5.09 -4.97
N GLU A 109 -3.85 6.08 -5.07
CA GLU A 109 -4.19 6.95 -3.94
C GLU A 109 -2.93 7.56 -3.31
N LEU A 110 -2.07 8.13 -4.15
CA LEU A 110 -0.85 8.81 -3.74
C LEU A 110 -0.86 10.27 -4.18
N ASP A 111 -0.21 11.12 -3.41
CA ASP A 111 0.13 12.48 -3.83
C ASP A 111 1.53 12.46 -4.45
N LEU A 112 1.60 12.76 -5.75
CA LEU A 112 2.81 12.63 -6.57
C LEU A 112 3.55 13.97 -6.78
N GLU A 113 3.21 15.00 -6.01
CA GLU A 113 3.80 16.35 -6.10
C GLU A 113 5.34 16.33 -6.06
N LYS A 114 5.92 15.40 -5.30
CA LYS A 114 7.37 15.29 -5.10
C LYS A 114 8.12 14.62 -6.26
N ILE A 115 7.45 14.08 -7.29
CA ILE A 115 8.15 13.46 -8.43
C ILE A 115 8.73 14.55 -9.32
N ASN A 116 10.05 14.51 -9.51
CA ASN A 116 10.73 15.49 -10.35
C ASN A 116 10.70 15.12 -11.83
N ARG A 117 10.72 16.14 -12.69
CA ARG A 117 10.79 15.98 -14.15
C ARG A 117 11.99 15.13 -14.61
N GLY A 118 13.14 15.27 -13.95
CA GLY A 118 14.33 14.46 -14.25
C GLY A 118 14.08 12.96 -14.07
N THR A 119 13.44 12.58 -12.96
CA THR A 119 13.05 11.20 -12.69
C THR A 119 12.01 10.67 -13.68
N VAL A 120 11.08 11.51 -14.14
CA VAL A 120 10.14 11.12 -15.21
C VAL A 120 10.88 10.84 -16.53
N VAL A 121 11.93 11.61 -16.85
CA VAL A 121 12.80 11.33 -18.01
C VAL A 121 13.51 9.99 -17.85
N GLU A 122 14.05 9.69 -16.67
CA GLU A 122 14.70 8.40 -16.36
C GLU A 122 13.71 7.24 -16.55
N LEU A 123 12.49 7.37 -16.01
CA LEU A 123 11.41 6.40 -16.20
C LEU A 123 11.02 6.24 -17.67
N ALA A 124 10.90 7.34 -18.42
CA ALA A 124 10.56 7.32 -19.84
C ALA A 124 11.61 6.60 -20.69
N ASN A 125 12.88 6.71 -20.29
CA ASN A 125 14.00 6.04 -20.96
C ASN A 125 14.29 4.63 -20.42
N HIS A 126 13.51 4.16 -19.44
CA HIS A 126 13.73 2.84 -18.84
C HIS A 126 13.47 1.73 -19.89
N PRO A 127 14.46 0.87 -20.19
CA PRO A 127 14.45 0.02 -21.39
C PRO A 127 13.32 -1.02 -21.40
N ASN A 128 12.83 -1.41 -20.23
CA ASN A 128 11.80 -2.43 -20.07
C ASN A 128 10.46 -1.88 -19.56
N LEU A 129 10.38 -0.59 -19.22
CA LEU A 129 9.14 -0.04 -18.67
C LEU A 129 8.10 -0.01 -19.78
N LYS A 130 6.94 -0.61 -19.53
CA LYS A 130 5.85 -0.73 -20.52
C LYS A 130 4.68 0.16 -20.19
N LYS A 131 4.44 0.38 -18.89
CA LYS A 131 3.23 1.04 -18.41
C LYS A 131 3.43 1.65 -17.04
N VAL A 132 3.00 2.90 -16.92
CA VAL A 132 2.77 3.58 -15.64
C VAL A 132 1.27 3.79 -15.48
N ILE A 133 0.73 3.37 -14.34
CA ILE A 133 -0.69 3.48 -14.04
C ILE A 133 -0.84 4.38 -12.82
N VAL A 134 -1.61 5.45 -12.97
CA VAL A 134 -2.00 6.34 -11.87
C VAL A 134 -3.49 6.18 -11.62
N HIS A 135 -3.85 5.79 -10.40
CA HIS A 135 -5.21 5.46 -10.02
C HIS A 135 -5.61 6.23 -8.77
N LEU A 136 -6.53 7.20 -8.91
CA LEU A 136 -6.93 8.10 -7.82
C LEU A 136 -5.74 8.85 -7.16
N CYS A 137 -4.66 9.08 -7.90
CA CYS A 137 -3.53 9.90 -7.44
C CYS A 137 -3.85 11.41 -7.57
N ARG A 138 -3.09 12.23 -6.84
CA ARG A 138 -3.06 13.70 -6.96
C ARG A 138 -1.71 14.15 -7.53
N ASN A 139 -1.67 15.37 -8.07
CA ASN A 139 -0.43 16.05 -8.50
C ASN A 139 0.44 15.20 -9.44
N TYR A 140 -0.18 14.52 -10.41
CA TYR A 140 0.49 13.59 -11.33
C TYR A 140 0.70 14.17 -12.74
N GLU A 141 0.47 15.47 -12.94
CA GLU A 141 0.56 16.18 -14.22
C GLU A 141 1.96 16.10 -14.82
N VAL A 142 2.99 16.03 -13.96
CA VAL A 142 4.38 15.82 -14.38
C VAL A 142 4.58 14.53 -15.18
N LEU A 143 3.72 13.52 -15.00
CA LEU A 143 3.74 12.29 -15.79
C LEU A 143 2.99 12.44 -17.13
N GLU A 144 1.96 13.29 -17.20
CA GLU A 144 1.17 13.53 -18.41
C GLU A 144 1.95 14.35 -19.45
N ASP A 145 2.81 15.27 -18.99
CA ASP A 145 3.62 16.15 -19.85
C ASP A 145 4.63 15.39 -20.73
N PHE A 146 4.97 14.14 -20.39
CA PHE A 146 6.03 13.38 -21.04
C PHE A 146 5.50 12.37 -22.07
N ARG A 147 5.51 12.78 -23.35
CA ARG A 147 5.13 11.94 -24.50
C ARG A 147 5.92 10.64 -24.65
N ASN A 148 7.09 10.56 -24.02
CA ASN A 148 7.96 9.38 -24.09
C ASN A 148 7.73 8.39 -22.95
N LEU A 149 6.87 8.69 -21.97
CA LEU A 149 6.57 7.74 -20.91
C LEU A 149 5.82 6.53 -21.49
N PRO A 150 6.33 5.29 -21.34
CA PRO A 150 5.66 4.10 -21.86
C PRO A 150 4.24 3.97 -21.31
N GLN A 151 3.25 4.15 -22.19
CA GLN A 151 1.80 4.08 -21.96
C GLN A 151 1.37 4.49 -20.53
N LEU A 152 1.21 5.79 -20.29
CA LEU A 152 0.54 6.30 -19.10
C LEU A 152 -0.96 5.95 -19.14
N LEU A 153 -1.46 5.29 -18.10
CA LEU A 153 -2.89 5.03 -17.91
C LEU A 153 -3.39 5.75 -16.66
N VAL A 154 -4.31 6.69 -16.87
CA VAL A 154 -4.99 7.40 -15.79
C VAL A 154 -6.33 6.73 -15.51
N VAL A 155 -6.48 6.17 -14.31
CA VAL A 155 -7.71 5.51 -13.85
C VAL A 155 -8.44 6.42 -12.88
N LYS A 156 -9.66 6.83 -13.28
CA LYS A 156 -10.57 7.62 -12.45
C LYS A 156 -11.71 6.72 -11.96
N GLY A 157 -12.04 6.79 -10.67
CA GLY A 157 -13.11 6.00 -10.05
C GLY A 157 -12.62 4.73 -9.36
N GLU A 158 -13.52 4.02 -8.69
CA GLU A 158 -13.18 2.80 -7.94
C GLU A 158 -13.09 1.57 -8.86
N ILE A 159 -12.08 0.72 -8.64
CA ILE A 159 -12.02 -0.61 -9.25
C ILE A 159 -12.73 -1.58 -8.29
N MET A 160 -13.91 -2.08 -8.70
CA MET A 160 -14.67 -3.05 -7.92
C MET A 160 -13.84 -4.32 -7.63
N GLY A 161 -13.86 -4.78 -6.38
CA GLY A 161 -13.11 -5.97 -5.92
C GLY A 161 -11.66 -5.71 -5.48
N LEU A 162 -11.05 -4.58 -5.85
CA LEU A 162 -9.68 -4.27 -5.43
C LEU A 162 -9.58 -3.98 -3.93
N LYS A 163 -10.59 -3.33 -3.34
CA LYS A 163 -10.70 -3.10 -1.88
C LYS A 163 -10.71 -4.40 -1.08
N ALA A 164 -11.44 -5.40 -1.56
CA ALA A 164 -11.48 -6.74 -0.95
C ALA A 164 -10.11 -7.45 -1.03
N MET A 165 -9.34 -7.23 -2.10
CA MET A 165 -7.98 -7.79 -2.25
C MET A 165 -6.91 -7.06 -1.42
N LEU A 166 -7.05 -5.76 -1.21
CA LEU A 166 -6.10 -4.95 -0.42
C LEU A 166 -6.33 -5.09 1.10
N GLY A 167 -7.40 -5.77 1.52
CA GLY A 167 -7.64 -6.12 2.90
C GLY A 167 -8.14 -4.95 3.75
N ASP A 168 -9.19 -4.25 3.30
CA ASP A 168 -10.00 -3.33 4.14
C ASP A 168 -10.76 -4.10 5.27
N PHE A 169 -10.12 -5.07 5.94
CA PHE A 169 -10.70 -5.80 7.09
C PHE A 169 -10.70 -4.96 8.38
N GLU A 170 -9.86 -3.92 8.48
CA GLU A 170 -9.79 -3.08 9.68
C GLU A 170 -11.05 -2.19 9.85
N GLU A 171 -11.71 -1.79 8.76
CA GLU A 171 -12.91 -0.95 8.83
C GLU A 171 -14.15 -1.73 9.25
N GLU A 172 -14.25 -3.02 8.89
CA GLU A 172 -15.34 -3.89 9.35
C GLU A 172 -15.18 -4.32 10.80
N ILE A 173 -13.96 -4.57 11.28
CA ILE A 173 -13.71 -4.89 12.70
C ILE A 173 -13.99 -3.67 13.59
N ALA A 174 -13.59 -2.46 13.18
CA ALA A 174 -13.89 -1.24 13.93
C ALA A 174 -15.41 -0.95 14.00
N LYS A 175 -16.16 -1.18 12.91
CA LYS A 175 -17.63 -1.01 12.89
C LYS A 175 -18.37 -2.11 13.66
N SER A 176 -17.87 -3.34 13.68
CA SER A 176 -18.45 -4.45 14.46
C SER A 176 -18.12 -4.39 15.96
N THR A 177 -17.00 -3.78 16.34
CA THR A 177 -16.66 -3.54 17.76
C THR A 177 -17.38 -2.31 18.35
N ALA A 178 -17.64 -1.28 17.53
CA ALA A 178 -18.44 -0.12 17.94
C ALA A 178 -19.95 -0.42 18.05
N SER A 179 -20.47 -1.40 17.30
CA SER A 179 -21.90 -1.79 17.36
C SER A 179 -22.22 -2.79 18.47
N SER A 180 -21.22 -3.49 19.02
CA SER A 180 -21.42 -4.45 20.13
C SER A 180 -21.36 -3.82 21.53
N SER A 181 -21.03 -2.53 21.65
CA SER A 181 -20.97 -1.80 22.93
C SER A 181 -22.21 -0.93 23.22
N ALA A 182 -23.24 -0.95 22.36
CA ALA A 182 -24.42 -0.09 22.48
C ALA A 182 -25.72 -0.79 22.99
N GLN A 183 -25.67 -2.06 23.42
CA GLN A 183 -26.84 -2.74 23.98
C GLN A 183 -26.52 -3.53 25.25
N SER A 184 -26.50 -2.85 26.39
CA SER A 184 -26.98 -3.43 27.66
C SER A 184 -27.19 -2.30 28.69
N SER A 185 -28.33 -1.62 28.58
CA SER A 185 -28.87 -0.78 29.65
C SER A 185 -30.39 -0.78 29.57
N GLU A 186 -31.00 -1.96 29.58
CA GLU A 186 -32.43 -2.08 29.88
C GLU A 186 -32.64 -1.85 31.38
N LYS A 187 -33.10 -0.64 31.71
CA LYS A 187 -33.64 -0.31 33.02
C LYS A 187 -34.92 -1.12 33.26
N SER A 188 -34.81 -2.20 34.01
CA SER A 188 -35.93 -2.87 34.69
C SER A 188 -36.49 -1.95 35.77
N SER A 189 -37.64 -1.32 35.53
CA SER A 189 -38.43 -0.63 36.53
C SER A 189 -39.18 -1.64 37.42
N HIS A 190 -38.62 -1.94 38.59
CA HIS A 190 -39.36 -2.57 39.68
C HIS A 190 -39.55 -1.57 40.82
N SER A 191 -40.81 -1.23 41.07
CA SER A 191 -41.23 -0.48 42.25
C SER A 191 -41.42 -1.46 43.41
N PRO A 192 -40.88 -1.20 44.61
CA PRO A 192 -41.14 -2.04 45.78
C PRO A 192 -42.44 -1.61 46.47
N VAL A 193 -43.33 -2.58 46.70
CA VAL A 193 -44.47 -2.45 47.62
C VAL A 193 -44.00 -2.95 49.00
N PRO A 194 -44.19 -2.22 50.11
CA PRO A 194 -43.86 -2.74 51.42
C PRO A 194 -44.95 -3.69 51.90
N VAL A 195 -44.58 -4.93 52.22
CA VAL A 195 -45.44 -5.89 52.94
C VAL A 195 -45.14 -5.75 54.43
N ASN A 196 -46.20 -5.45 55.18
CA ASN A 196 -46.24 -5.31 56.62
C ASN A 196 -46.20 -6.70 57.27
N ASN A 197 -45.29 -6.94 58.22
CA ASN A 197 -45.21 -8.19 58.98
C ASN A 197 -46.38 -8.31 59.97
N GLY A 198 -46.91 -9.52 60.11
CA GLY A 198 -48.07 -9.83 60.95
C GLY A 198 -47.80 -10.08 62.44
N TYR A 199 -48.91 -10.30 63.14
CA TYR A 199 -49.14 -10.87 64.48
C TYR A 199 -48.39 -10.28 65.68
#